data_AF-A0A1Y3BC93-F1
#
_entry.id   AF-A0A1Y3BC93-F1
#
_cell.length_a   1.000
_cell.length_b   1.000
_cell.length_c   1.000
_cell.angle_alpha   90.00
_cell.angle_beta   90.00
_cell.angle_gamma   90.00
#
_symmetry.space_group_name_H-M   'P 1'
#
loop_
_entity.id
_entity.type
_entity.pdbx_description
1 polymer ?
#
loop_
_entity_poly.entity_id
_entity_poly.type
_entity_poly.pdbx_seq_one_letter_code
_entity_poly.pdbx_strand_id
1 'polypeptide(L)'
;MCEHKCKASLNGGICYCQTGMTINPKDQKSCIDFNECNEWEYCDQFCTNTPGSYQCHCGNGYILDENHHCKAENSSDMQIMFVHHSSIYRMDFSGNSLEIITNATAASGLDYHFAKNILFWSDVETRK
;
A
#
# COMPACT_ATOMS: atom_id res chain seq x y z
N MET A 1 13.72 -15.53 -35.36
CA MET A 1 14.66 -15.52 -34.22
C MET A 1 14.03 -14.68 -33.11
N CYS A 2 14.02 -15.16 -31.86
CA CYS A 2 13.61 -14.36 -30.70
C CYS A 2 14.75 -13.43 -30.29
N GLU A 3 14.45 -12.29 -29.70
CA GLU A 3 15.47 -11.36 -29.19
C GLU A 3 16.26 -11.93 -28.01
N HIS A 4 15.58 -12.61 -27.07
CA HIS A 4 16.23 -13.14 -25.86
C HIS A 4 16.18 -14.66 -25.76
N LYS A 5 15.06 -15.26 -25.33
CA LYS A 5 14.93 -16.73 -25.19
C LYS A 5 13.76 -17.27 -26.00
N CYS A 6 13.86 -18.52 -26.43
CA CYS A 6 12.81 -19.27 -27.13
C CYS A 6 12.57 -20.61 -26.42
N LYS A 7 11.31 -21.01 -26.27
CA LYS A 7 10.93 -22.33 -25.74
C LYS A 7 9.85 -22.94 -26.64
N ALA A 8 9.87 -24.26 -26.79
CA ALA A 8 8.81 -24.97 -27.47
C ALA A 8 7.48 -24.88 -26.68
N SER A 9 6.37 -24.70 -27.39
CA SER A 9 4.98 -24.76 -26.91
C SER A 9 4.12 -25.54 -27.91
N LEU A 10 2.88 -25.87 -27.53
CA LEU A 10 1.93 -26.64 -28.34
C LEU A 10 1.65 -26.00 -29.71
N ASN A 11 1.70 -24.67 -29.77
CA ASN A 11 1.44 -23.88 -30.99
C ASN A 11 2.73 -23.40 -31.69
N GLY A 12 3.90 -23.97 -31.34
CA GLY A 12 5.20 -23.56 -31.87
C GLY A 12 6.11 -22.92 -30.83
N GLY A 13 7.25 -22.36 -31.26
CA GLY A 13 8.21 -21.71 -30.37
C GLY A 13 7.69 -20.36 -29.86
N ILE A 14 7.65 -20.19 -28.54
CA ILE A 14 7.30 -18.92 -27.88
C ILE A 14 8.57 -18.23 -27.36
N CYS A 15 8.63 -16.92 -27.55
CA CYS A 15 9.74 -16.10 -27.07
C CYS A 15 9.52 -15.69 -25.60
N TYR A 16 10.60 -15.37 -24.88
CA TYR A 16 10.57 -14.84 -23.52
C TYR A 16 11.62 -13.75 -23.38
N CYS A 17 11.31 -12.73 -22.59
CA CYS A 17 12.18 -11.59 -22.29
C CYS A 17 12.84 -11.74 -20.91
N GLN A 18 13.83 -10.88 -20.66
CA GLN A 18 14.45 -10.74 -19.35
C GLN A 18 13.47 -10.07 -18.36
N THR A 19 13.70 -10.23 -17.05
CA THR A 19 12.96 -9.49 -16.00
C THR A 19 12.95 -7.99 -16.28
N GLY A 20 11.81 -7.33 -16.04
CA GLY A 20 11.59 -5.91 -16.35
C GLY A 20 11.24 -5.65 -17.82
N MET A 21 11.09 -6.69 -18.63
CA MET A 21 10.70 -6.58 -20.03
C MET A 21 9.57 -7.54 -20.38
N THR A 22 8.76 -7.15 -21.36
CA THR A 22 7.65 -7.94 -21.88
C THR A 22 7.77 -8.12 -23.39
N ILE A 23 7.08 -9.13 -23.93
CA ILE A 23 7.11 -9.42 -25.36
C ILE A 23 6.34 -8.32 -26.10
N ASN A 24 6.93 -7.79 -27.16
CA ASN A 24 6.25 -6.86 -28.03
C ASN A 24 5.04 -7.53 -28.72
N PRO A 25 3.81 -7.05 -28.49
CA PRO A 25 2.61 -7.68 -29.05
C PRO A 25 2.54 -7.56 -30.58
N LYS A 26 3.30 -6.65 -31.21
CA LYS A 26 3.28 -6.43 -32.66
C LYS A 26 4.00 -7.53 -33.44
N ASP A 27 5.08 -8.08 -32.90
CA ASP A 27 5.94 -9.04 -33.62
C ASP A 27 6.17 -10.36 -32.88
N GLN A 28 5.78 -10.43 -31.60
CA GLN A 28 5.93 -11.58 -30.69
C GLN A 28 7.36 -12.11 -30.56
N LYS A 29 8.37 -11.28 -30.86
CA LYS A 29 9.78 -11.68 -30.93
C LYS A 29 10.73 -10.69 -30.27
N SER A 30 10.42 -9.39 -30.33
CA SER A 30 11.18 -8.35 -29.66
C SER A 30 10.72 -8.14 -28.21
N CYS A 31 11.61 -7.58 -27.40
CA CYS A 31 11.36 -7.23 -26.02
C CYS A 31 11.18 -5.72 -25.90
N ILE A 32 10.13 -5.32 -25.19
CA ILE A 32 9.90 -3.93 -24.82
C ILE A 32 9.90 -3.82 -23.30
N ASP A 33 10.26 -2.64 -22.84
CA ASP A 33 10.21 -2.30 -21.42
C ASP A 33 8.82 -2.55 -20.84
N PHE A 34 8.77 -3.22 -19.69
CA PHE A 34 7.52 -3.38 -18.95
C PHE A 34 7.41 -2.21 -17.98
N ASN A 35 6.39 -1.38 -18.14
CA ASN A 35 6.23 -0.21 -17.28
C ASN A 35 5.47 -0.59 -16.00
N GLU A 36 6.21 -0.88 -14.93
CA GLU A 36 5.67 -1.23 -13.62
C GLU A 36 4.78 -0.12 -13.02
N CYS A 37 5.00 1.14 -13.40
CA CYS A 37 4.21 2.27 -12.89
C CYS A 37 2.77 2.33 -13.42
N ASN A 38 2.43 1.51 -14.42
CA ASN A 38 1.05 1.38 -14.90
C ASN A 38 0.28 0.27 -14.17
N GLU A 39 0.98 -0.54 -13.37
CA GLU A 39 0.38 -1.60 -12.56
C GLU A 39 0.20 -1.13 -11.11
N TRP A 40 -0.68 -1.82 -10.39
CA TRP A 40 -0.85 -1.59 -8.96
C TRP A 40 0.19 -2.40 -8.17
N GLU A 41 0.36 -2.06 -6.88
CA GLU A 41 1.22 -2.79 -5.92
C GLU A 41 2.74 -2.65 -6.11
N TYR A 42 3.24 -1.97 -7.15
CA TYR A 42 4.69 -1.78 -7.36
C TYR A 42 5.32 -0.67 -6.51
N CYS A 43 4.61 0.45 -6.30
CA CYS A 43 5.04 1.56 -5.45
C CYS A 43 3.85 2.06 -4.62
N ASP A 44 4.07 2.39 -3.35
CA ASP A 44 3.01 2.93 -2.48
C ASP A 44 2.56 4.34 -2.89
N GLN A 45 3.46 5.17 -3.43
CA GLN A 45 3.19 6.58 -3.71
C GLN A 45 3.60 7.00 -5.13
N PHE A 46 4.86 7.40 -5.35
CA PHE A 46 5.33 7.88 -6.64
C PHE A 46 6.20 6.85 -7.34
N CYS A 47 6.01 6.69 -8.65
CA CYS A 47 6.76 5.73 -9.47
C CYS A 47 7.37 6.43 -10.70
N THR A 48 8.63 6.13 -10.96
CA THR A 48 9.35 6.55 -12.16
C THR A 48 9.80 5.29 -12.90
N ASN A 49 9.30 5.11 -14.12
CA ASN A 49 9.68 3.99 -14.96
C ASN A 49 11.08 4.19 -15.55
N THR A 50 11.87 3.12 -15.63
CA THR A 50 13.22 3.13 -16.21
C THR A 50 13.40 1.94 -17.15
N PRO A 51 14.30 1.97 -18.14
CA PRO A 51 14.50 0.81 -19.00
C PRO A 51 14.93 -0.45 -18.22
N GLY A 52 14.06 -1.45 -18.18
CA GLY A 52 14.23 -2.75 -17.52
C GLY A 52 13.95 -2.75 -16.01
N SER A 53 13.43 -1.66 -15.44
CA SER A 53 13.16 -1.54 -13.99
C SER A 53 12.30 -0.31 -13.68
N TYR A 54 12.05 -0.04 -12.42
CA TYR A 54 11.41 1.18 -11.95
C TYR A 54 12.07 1.70 -10.68
N GLN A 55 11.71 2.92 -10.27
CA GLN A 55 12.14 3.53 -9.02
C GLN A 55 10.94 4.16 -8.30
N CYS A 56 10.72 3.75 -7.05
CA CYS A 56 9.72 4.34 -6.18
C CYS A 56 10.28 5.52 -5.39
N HIS A 57 9.41 6.49 -5.13
CA HIS A 57 9.73 7.68 -4.35
C HIS A 57 8.57 7.98 -3.40
N CYS A 58 8.89 8.53 -2.24
CA CYS A 58 7.90 8.94 -1.26
C CYS A 58 7.78 10.46 -1.23
N GLY A 59 6.57 10.95 -0.91
CA GLY A 59 6.31 12.36 -0.70
C GLY A 59 6.91 12.87 0.60
N ASN A 60 6.86 14.19 0.78
CA ASN A 60 7.34 14.84 1.99
C ASN A 60 6.67 14.26 3.24
N GLY A 61 7.46 13.98 4.28
CA GLY A 61 7.01 13.36 5.52
C GLY A 61 6.97 11.82 5.50
N TYR A 62 7.42 11.20 4.40
CA TYR A 62 7.53 9.75 4.26
C TYR A 62 8.95 9.34 3.83
N ILE A 63 9.40 8.21 4.35
CA ILE A 63 10.68 7.56 4.04
C ILE A 63 10.41 6.29 3.24
N LEU A 64 11.23 6.09 2.21
CA LEU A 64 11.23 4.88 1.41
C LEU A 64 11.82 3.70 2.21
N ASP A 65 11.06 2.63 2.29
CA ASP A 65 11.36 1.38 2.98
C ASP A 65 11.26 0.23 1.97
N GLU A 66 12.21 -0.71 2.05
CA GLU A 66 12.29 -1.88 1.15
C GLU A 66 12.23 -1.56 -0.37
N ASN A 67 12.56 -0.32 -0.76
CA ASN A 67 12.55 0.23 -2.14
C ASN A 67 11.16 0.45 -2.78
N HIS A 68 10.06 0.10 -2.12
CA HIS A 68 8.71 0.32 -2.66
C HIS A 68 7.68 0.79 -1.64
N HIS A 69 7.97 0.62 -0.34
CA HIS A 69 7.07 1.03 0.74
C HIS A 69 7.35 2.44 1.22
N CYS A 70 6.32 3.21 1.55
CA CYS A 70 6.46 4.56 2.07
C CYS A 70 5.96 4.64 3.50
N LYS A 71 6.88 4.72 4.46
CA LYS A 71 6.58 4.84 5.90
C LYS A 71 6.64 6.29 6.34
N ALA A 72 5.66 6.75 7.13
CA ALA A 72 5.72 8.11 7.67
C ALA A 72 6.94 8.27 8.61
N GLU A 73 7.63 9.42 8.53
CA GLU A 73 8.86 9.72 9.28
C GLU A 73 8.70 9.56 10.80
N ASN A 74 7.54 9.95 11.33
CA ASN A 74 7.18 9.86 12.76
C ASN A 74 6.07 8.82 13.00
N SER A 75 6.13 7.68 12.31
CA SER A 75 5.12 6.62 12.43
C SER A 75 5.08 5.95 13.81
N SER A 76 6.10 6.13 14.66
CA SER A 76 6.15 5.58 16.02
C SER A 76 5.02 6.06 16.93
N ASP A 77 4.49 7.27 16.68
CA ASP A 77 3.40 7.85 17.46
C ASP A 77 2.02 7.42 16.94
N MET A 78 1.96 6.54 15.94
CA MET A 78 0.71 6.04 15.40
C MET A 78 -0.06 5.24 16.45
N GLN A 79 -1.34 5.58 16.59
CA GLN A 79 -2.25 4.98 17.54
C GLN A 79 -3.46 4.41 16.80
N ILE A 80 -3.92 3.25 17.25
CA ILE A 80 -5.16 2.63 16.78
C ILE A 80 -6.23 2.89 17.84
N MET A 81 -7.37 3.43 17.43
CA MET A 81 -8.54 3.61 18.29
C MET A 81 -9.69 2.75 17.78
N PHE A 82 -10.35 2.04 18.68
CA PHE A 82 -11.46 1.16 18.32
C PHE A 82 -12.48 1.04 19.45
N VAL A 83 -13.71 0.68 19.11
CA VAL A 83 -14.77 0.40 20.08
C VAL A 83 -14.78 -1.08 20.38
N HIS A 84 -14.94 -1.44 21.66
CA HIS A 84 -15.24 -2.81 22.05
C HIS A 84 -16.18 -2.79 23.26
N HIS A 85 -17.32 -3.48 23.14
CA HIS A 85 -18.39 -3.45 24.14
C HIS A 85 -18.89 -2.02 24.41
N SER A 86 -18.66 -1.52 25.63
CA SER A 86 -19.15 -0.21 26.09
C SER A 86 -18.02 0.81 26.28
N SER A 87 -16.88 0.63 25.61
CA SER A 87 -15.69 1.46 25.82
C SER A 87 -14.95 1.69 24.51
N ILE A 88 -14.36 2.88 24.40
CA ILE A 88 -13.45 3.26 23.33
C ILE A 88 -12.02 3.04 23.83
N TYR A 89 -11.27 2.25 23.09
CA TYR A 89 -9.91 1.89 23.38
C TYR A 89 -8.94 2.62 22.46
N ARG A 90 -7.72 2.79 22.95
CA ARG A 90 -6.55 3.24 22.21
C ARG A 90 -5.39 2.32 22.48
N MET A 91 -4.58 2.06 21.46
CA MET A 91 -3.34 1.30 21.58
C MET A 91 -2.30 1.84 20.60
N ASP A 92 -1.01 1.63 20.90
CA ASP A 92 0.04 1.79 19.90
C ASP A 92 -0.18 0.86 18.69
N PHE A 93 0.49 1.18 17.59
CA PHE A 93 0.45 0.36 16.38
C PHE A 93 1.01 -1.06 16.55
N SER A 94 1.75 -1.33 17.64
CA SER A 94 2.42 -2.60 17.89
C SER A 94 1.60 -3.59 18.70
N GLY A 95 0.50 -3.18 19.34
CA GLY A 95 -0.29 -4.07 20.18
C GLY A 95 -0.24 -3.83 21.69
N ASN A 96 0.71 -3.03 22.18
CA ASN A 96 1.23 -3.23 23.53
C ASN A 96 0.67 -2.29 24.59
N SER A 97 0.18 -1.11 24.22
CA SER A 97 -0.28 -0.06 25.14
C SER A 97 -1.80 0.17 25.12
N LEU A 98 -2.59 -0.86 25.46
CA LEU A 98 -4.05 -0.74 25.49
C LEU A 98 -4.55 0.15 26.64
N GLU A 99 -5.24 1.23 26.30
CA GLU A 99 -5.83 2.21 27.22
C GLU A 99 -7.32 2.41 26.92
N ILE A 100 -8.13 2.66 27.96
CA ILE A 100 -9.53 3.06 27.82
C ILE A 100 -9.59 4.59 27.78
N ILE A 101 -10.08 5.17 26.68
CA ILE A 101 -10.24 6.63 26.55
C ILE A 101 -11.51 7.09 27.27
N THR A 102 -12.64 6.45 26.98
CA THR A 102 -13.95 6.81 27.52
C THR A 102 -14.90 5.62 27.41
N ASN A 103 -15.96 5.65 28.23
CA ASN A 103 -17.08 4.74 28.05
C ASN A 103 -18.00 5.28 26.95
N ALA A 104 -18.40 4.40 26.06
CA ALA A 104 -19.42 4.66 25.07
C ALA A 104 -20.39 3.50 25.11
N THR A 105 -21.63 3.75 25.54
CA THR A 105 -22.67 2.73 25.77
C THR A 105 -22.81 1.78 24.58
N ALA A 106 -23.00 2.35 23.39
CA ALA A 106 -23.08 1.60 22.13
C ALA A 106 -22.49 2.46 21.01
N ALA A 107 -21.18 2.71 21.04
CA ALA A 107 -20.54 3.42 19.95
C ALA A 107 -20.57 2.60 18.65
N SER A 108 -21.02 3.24 17.57
CA SER A 108 -21.16 2.62 16.25
C SER A 108 -20.15 3.14 15.22
N GLY A 109 -19.58 4.32 15.47
CA GLY A 109 -18.57 4.94 14.63
C GLY A 109 -17.65 5.85 15.46
N LEU A 110 -16.41 5.99 15.00
CA LEU A 110 -15.37 6.86 15.55
C LEU A 110 -14.79 7.73 14.45
N ASP A 111 -14.47 8.97 14.79
CA ASP A 111 -13.68 9.86 13.94
C ASP A 111 -12.73 10.71 14.81
N TYR A 112 -11.58 11.10 14.28
CA TYR A 112 -10.54 11.78 15.04
C TYR A 112 -9.96 12.97 14.28
N HIS A 113 -10.06 14.15 14.89
CA HIS A 113 -9.48 15.37 14.34
C HIS A 113 -8.07 15.59 14.90
N PHE A 114 -7.05 15.11 14.18
CA PHE A 114 -5.64 15.13 14.60
C PHE A 114 -5.14 16.52 15.06
N ALA A 115 -5.31 17.57 14.24
CA ALA A 115 -4.77 18.90 14.57
C ALA A 115 -5.42 19.59 15.78
N LYS A 116 -6.60 19.13 16.21
CA LYS A 116 -7.31 19.67 17.39
C LYS A 116 -7.26 18.72 18.59
N ASN A 117 -6.75 17.50 18.40
CA ASN A 117 -6.76 16.45 19.41
C ASN A 117 -8.18 16.17 19.94
N ILE A 118 -9.17 16.02 19.04
CA ILE A 118 -10.58 15.77 19.39
C ILE A 118 -11.04 14.44 18.80
N LEU A 119 -11.59 13.58 19.65
CA LEU A 119 -12.27 12.34 19.29
C LEU A 119 -13.78 12.57 19.22
N PHE A 120 -14.38 12.13 18.12
CA PHE A 120 -15.83 12.10 17.89
C PHE A 120 -16.29 10.64 17.85
N TRP A 121 -17.46 10.35 18.41
CA TRP A 121 -18.10 9.06 18.28
C TRP A 121 -19.61 9.22 18.20
N SER A 122 -20.26 8.27 17.52
CA SER A 122 -21.73 8.18 17.45
C SER A 122 -22.23 7.07 18.36
N ASP A 123 -23.17 7.36 19.24
CA ASP A 123 -23.71 6.39 20.19
C ASP A 123 -25.18 6.08 19.87
N VAL A 124 -25.45 4.83 19.49
CA VAL A 124 -26.79 4.42 19.00
C VAL A 124 -27.82 4.28 20.11
N GLU A 125 -27.38 4.06 21.35
CA GLU A 125 -28.27 3.90 22.49
C GLU A 125 -28.74 5.26 23.01
N THR A 126 -27.82 6.22 23.12
CA THR A 126 -28.14 7.58 23.56
C THR A 126 -28.67 8.47 22.44
N ARG A 127 -28.61 8.02 21.17
CA ARG A 127 -28.98 8.78 19.96
C ARG A 127 -28.30 10.16 19.92
N LYS A 128 -27.04 10.21 20.36
CA LYS A 128 -26.21 11.42 20.40
C LYS A 128 -24.99 11.25 19.53
#